data_AF-A0AAE7M723-F1
#
_entry.id   AF-A0AAE7M723-F1
#
_cell.length_a   1.000
_cell.length_b   1.000
_cell.length_c   1.000
_cell.angle_alpha   90.00
_cell.angle_beta   90.00
_cell.angle_gamma   90.00
#
_symmetry.space_group_name_H-M   'P 1'
#
loop_
_entity.id
_entity.type
_entity.pdbx_description
1 polymer ?
#
loop_
_entity_poly.entity_id
_entity_poly.type
_entity_poly.pdbx_seq_one_letter_code
_entity_poly.pdbx_strand_id
1 'polypeptide(L)'
;MTTPMSAERFADRFRFYSGQPQQLRGVLQLYAAIGSSDQGAAILDEQAPWAVTYSEQPSQPPTPTGGLDPRGSEEAGMAGPQMAAPVQAGDTYLLVNDRDEDMEAYDHTGAFLWKIPCLARGQGADTDWSHTNTDTPPGLYKLGKLYADYEQNPNPPCSDTAMGYGWYSFDMEELEGQEVAVGRAGIMLHGGGSACGWPGAWAPQQPLHPTLGCVRLHNADLRDKVLPLYRQGTVYVGVFQEKKCRRARPQGDAPLGSHPWPTPTCSTGWSSSAAAPSPRPASASSNPSRRKRPAVSSAAWSSKPVNRSWRTLMWWRPAVAPAAAPCSTRACAAPPMTLLGCRPSLTGSIPTATTGRSSTSPRSTPACTIRRRAR
;
A
#
# COMPACT_ATOMS: atom_id res chain seq x y z
N MET A 1 26.18 -21.49 3.60
CA MET A 1 24.86 -22.10 3.32
C MET A 1 24.07 -21.08 2.51
N THR A 2 23.47 -21.48 1.39
CA THR A 2 22.60 -20.60 0.60
C THR A 2 21.22 -20.52 1.24
N THR A 3 20.76 -19.32 1.59
CA THR A 3 19.40 -19.12 2.09
C THR A 3 18.41 -19.24 0.94
N PRO A 4 17.40 -20.13 1.01
CA PRO A 4 16.39 -20.24 -0.04
C PRO A 4 15.59 -18.94 -0.15
N MET A 5 15.22 -18.55 -1.38
CA MET A 5 14.33 -17.42 -1.63
C MET A 5 12.89 -17.80 -1.23
N SER A 6 12.18 -16.93 -0.51
CA SER A 6 10.77 -17.14 -0.20
C SER A 6 9.87 -16.89 -1.42
N ALA A 7 8.66 -17.45 -1.42
CA ALA A 7 7.69 -17.25 -2.49
C ALA A 7 7.30 -15.77 -2.64
N GLU A 8 7.16 -15.05 -1.54
CA GLU A 8 6.82 -13.62 -1.51
C GLU A 8 7.94 -12.79 -2.14
N ARG A 9 9.20 -13.05 -1.75
CA ARG A 9 10.38 -12.38 -2.33
C ARG A 9 10.51 -12.65 -3.83
N PHE A 10 10.14 -13.86 -4.27
CA PHE A 10 10.13 -14.21 -5.68
C PHE A 10 9.03 -13.46 -6.44
N ALA A 11 7.80 -13.46 -5.93
CA ALA A 11 6.68 -12.71 -6.49
C ALA A 11 6.97 -11.20 -6.55
N ASP A 12 7.57 -10.64 -5.51
CA ASP A 12 7.96 -9.24 -5.44
C ASP A 12 8.94 -8.86 -6.55
N ARG A 13 9.93 -9.71 -6.83
CA ARG A 13 10.87 -9.48 -7.93
C ARG A 13 10.19 -9.51 -9.30
N PHE A 14 9.27 -10.45 -9.51
CA PHE A 14 8.51 -10.55 -10.75
C PHE A 14 7.62 -9.32 -10.97
N ARG A 15 6.95 -8.84 -9.92
CA ARG A 15 6.12 -7.62 -9.96
C ARG A 15 6.98 -6.37 -10.17
N PHE A 16 8.11 -6.25 -9.49
CA PHE A 16 8.98 -5.07 -9.57
C PHE A 16 9.51 -4.81 -10.98
N TYR A 17 9.91 -5.87 -11.69
CA TYR A 17 10.41 -5.76 -13.06
C TYR A 17 9.31 -5.84 -14.13
N SER A 18 8.02 -5.75 -13.76
CA SER A 18 6.93 -5.88 -14.72
C SER A 18 7.07 -4.94 -15.91
N GLY A 19 7.02 -5.49 -17.13
CA GLY A 19 7.20 -4.76 -18.39
C GLY A 19 8.65 -4.37 -18.72
N GLN A 20 9.62 -4.69 -17.85
CA GLN A 20 11.04 -4.41 -18.10
C GLN A 20 11.75 -5.59 -18.78
N PRO A 21 12.83 -5.36 -19.55
CA PRO A 21 13.62 -6.44 -20.16
C PRO A 21 14.14 -7.48 -19.16
N GLN A 22 14.34 -7.09 -17.90
CA GLN A 22 14.79 -7.94 -16.80
C GLN A 22 13.76 -9.01 -16.45
N GLN A 23 12.46 -8.67 -16.49
CA GLN A 23 11.40 -9.64 -16.25
C GLN A 23 11.40 -10.69 -17.36
N LEU A 24 11.44 -10.29 -18.63
CA LEU A 24 11.49 -11.23 -19.75
C LEU A 24 12.71 -12.16 -19.65
N ARG A 25 13.90 -11.63 -19.37
CA ARG A 25 15.11 -12.45 -19.16
C ARG A 25 14.95 -13.41 -17.97
N GLY A 26 14.39 -12.94 -16.87
CA GLY A 26 14.13 -13.75 -15.69
C GLY A 26 13.16 -14.89 -15.96
N VAL A 27 12.06 -14.62 -16.69
CA VAL A 27 11.09 -15.61 -17.15
C VAL A 27 11.78 -16.67 -18.02
N LEU A 28 12.58 -16.27 -19.00
CA LEU A 28 13.28 -17.20 -19.89
C LEU A 28 14.31 -18.07 -19.15
N GLN A 29 15.03 -17.49 -18.19
CA GLN A 29 15.97 -18.25 -17.35
C GLN A 29 15.24 -19.25 -16.45
N LEU A 30 14.10 -18.86 -15.87
CA LEU A 30 13.26 -19.74 -15.06
C LEU A 30 12.71 -20.88 -15.91
N TYR A 31 12.18 -20.59 -17.11
CA TYR A 31 11.71 -21.59 -18.06
C TYR A 31 12.79 -22.63 -18.40
N ALA A 32 14.01 -22.17 -18.73
CA ALA A 32 15.13 -23.05 -19.02
C ALA A 32 15.57 -23.89 -17.80
N ALA A 33 15.53 -23.32 -16.60
CA ALA A 33 15.85 -24.04 -15.37
C ALA A 33 14.81 -25.11 -15.05
N ILE A 34 13.51 -24.82 -15.20
CA ILE A 34 12.42 -25.79 -15.02
C ILE A 34 12.55 -26.90 -16.07
N GLY A 35 12.76 -26.55 -17.35
CA GLY A 35 12.87 -27.50 -18.45
C GLY A 35 14.07 -28.46 -18.34
N SER A 36 15.13 -28.07 -17.61
CA SER A 36 16.28 -28.96 -17.34
C SER A 36 16.12 -29.84 -16.10
N SER A 37 15.02 -29.69 -15.35
CA SER A 37 14.69 -30.53 -14.21
C SER A 37 13.94 -31.81 -14.62
N ASP A 38 14.03 -32.87 -13.81
CA ASP A 38 13.32 -34.13 -14.04
C ASP A 38 11.79 -33.97 -14.06
N GLN A 39 11.27 -32.90 -13.45
CA GLN A 39 9.84 -32.57 -13.41
C GLN A 39 9.44 -31.54 -14.49
N GLY A 40 10.39 -31.11 -15.34
CA GLY A 40 10.19 -30.01 -16.27
C GLY A 40 9.00 -30.21 -17.21
N ALA A 41 8.83 -31.43 -17.73
CA ALA A 41 7.72 -31.76 -18.63
C ALA A 41 6.34 -31.63 -17.98
N ALA A 42 6.21 -31.99 -16.69
CA ALA A 42 4.94 -31.89 -15.97
C ALA A 42 4.66 -30.44 -15.52
N ILE A 43 5.70 -29.67 -15.20
CA ILE A 43 5.56 -28.28 -14.78
C ILE A 43 5.25 -27.39 -16.00
N LEU A 44 5.89 -27.61 -17.15
CA LEU A 44 5.71 -26.79 -18.35
C LEU A 44 4.55 -27.24 -19.26
N ASP A 45 3.69 -28.13 -18.78
CA ASP A 45 2.45 -28.52 -19.46
C ASP A 45 1.44 -27.36 -19.41
N GLU A 46 0.90 -26.94 -20.56
CA GLU A 46 -0.13 -25.89 -20.65
C GLU A 46 -1.43 -26.30 -19.93
N GLN A 47 -1.65 -27.60 -19.75
CA GLN A 47 -2.79 -28.16 -18.99
C GLN A 47 -2.47 -28.38 -17.51
N ALA A 48 -1.26 -28.05 -17.06
CA ALA A 48 -0.95 -28.10 -15.63
C ALA A 48 -1.90 -27.16 -14.86
N PRO A 49 -2.35 -27.55 -13.64
CA PRO A 49 -3.31 -26.75 -12.89
C PRO A 49 -2.91 -25.28 -12.72
N TRP A 50 -1.62 -25.00 -12.52
CA TRP A 50 -1.12 -23.63 -12.37
C TRP A 50 -1.24 -22.81 -13.66
N ALA A 51 -1.06 -23.42 -14.83
CA ALA A 51 -1.12 -22.76 -16.13
C ALA A 51 -2.57 -22.42 -16.50
N VAL A 52 -3.50 -23.33 -16.20
CA VAL A 52 -4.95 -23.10 -16.35
C VAL A 52 -5.39 -21.96 -15.45
N THR A 53 -5.09 -22.03 -14.14
CA THR A 53 -5.44 -20.95 -13.19
C THR A 53 -4.84 -19.59 -13.58
N TYR A 54 -3.63 -19.55 -14.14
CA TYR A 54 -3.01 -18.30 -14.58
C TYR A 54 -3.64 -17.72 -15.86
N SER A 55 -4.24 -18.58 -16.68
CA SER A 55 -4.89 -18.18 -17.95
C SER A 55 -6.35 -17.77 -17.78
N GLU A 56 -6.97 -18.09 -16.63
CA GLU A 56 -8.33 -17.66 -16.30
C GLU A 56 -8.35 -16.13 -16.13
N GLN A 57 -9.05 -15.45 -17.05
CA GLN A 57 -9.33 -14.04 -16.90
C GLN A 57 -10.26 -13.85 -15.69
N PRO A 58 -9.89 -13.05 -14.68
CA PRO A 58 -10.76 -12.80 -13.54
C PRO A 58 -12.09 -12.23 -14.05
N SER A 59 -13.20 -12.71 -13.47
CA SER A 59 -14.54 -12.22 -13.80
C SER A 59 -14.56 -10.70 -13.65
N GLN A 60 -14.86 -9.98 -14.74
CA GLN A 60 -14.99 -8.52 -14.66
C GLN A 60 -16.14 -8.19 -13.71
N PRO A 61 -15.91 -7.34 -12.70
CA PRO A 61 -17.01 -6.84 -11.88
C PRO A 61 -17.99 -6.06 -12.76
N PRO A 62 -19.28 -5.98 -12.37
CA PRO A 62 -20.29 -5.28 -13.14
C PRO A 62 -19.91 -3.81 -13.34
N THR A 63 -20.05 -3.32 -14.57
CA THR A 63 -19.82 -1.91 -14.91
C THR A 63 -20.93 -1.05 -14.28
N PRO A 64 -20.62 -0.06 -13.43
CA PRO A 64 -21.64 0.84 -12.91
C PRO A 64 -22.09 1.84 -13.99
N THR A 65 -23.40 2.10 -14.03
CA THR A 65 -24.08 2.78 -15.16
C THR A 65 -24.20 4.30 -15.01
N GLY A 66 -23.38 4.94 -14.19
CA GLY A 66 -23.35 6.40 -14.03
C GLY A 66 -21.90 6.86 -13.97
N GLY A 67 -21.57 8.02 -14.53
CA GLY A 67 -20.26 8.63 -14.31
C GLY A 67 -19.91 8.66 -12.82
N LEU A 68 -18.63 8.71 -12.46
CA LEU A 68 -18.09 8.66 -11.09
C LEU A 68 -18.56 9.85 -10.23
N ASP A 69 -19.86 9.90 -9.99
CA ASP A 69 -20.48 10.58 -8.90
C ASP A 69 -20.60 9.55 -7.78
N PRO A 70 -19.66 9.54 -6.83
CA PRO A 70 -19.62 8.60 -5.70
C PRO A 70 -20.77 8.83 -4.70
N ARG A 71 -21.83 9.56 -5.07
CA ARG A 71 -22.97 9.88 -4.20
C ARG A 71 -24.11 8.90 -4.41
N GLY A 72 -23.82 7.61 -4.35
CA GLY A 72 -24.83 6.58 -4.25
C GLY A 72 -25.69 6.76 -2.99
N SER A 73 -26.64 5.84 -2.80
CA SER A 73 -27.44 5.80 -1.56
C SER A 73 -26.60 5.47 -0.32
N GLU A 74 -25.43 4.88 -0.51
CA GLU A 74 -24.57 4.39 0.58
C GLU A 74 -23.91 5.56 1.33
N GLU A 75 -23.67 6.68 0.67
CA GLU A 75 -23.08 7.90 1.22
C GLU A 75 -24.13 8.85 1.80
N ALA A 76 -25.41 8.46 1.77
CA ALA A 76 -26.49 9.24 2.34
C ALA A 76 -26.25 9.49 3.84
N GLY A 77 -26.09 10.76 4.22
CA GLY A 77 -25.81 11.16 5.59
C GLY A 77 -24.33 11.28 5.94
N MET A 78 -23.41 11.03 5.02
CA MET A 78 -21.97 11.27 5.20
C MET A 78 -21.55 12.65 4.69
N ALA A 79 -20.45 13.18 5.21
CA ALA A 79 -19.72 14.32 4.67
C ALA A 79 -18.65 13.76 3.73
N GLY A 80 -18.49 14.36 2.56
CA GLY A 80 -17.54 13.88 1.57
C GLY A 80 -17.18 14.96 0.55
N PRO A 81 -16.54 14.59 -0.56
CA PRO A 81 -16.26 15.48 -1.68
C PRO A 81 -17.47 16.33 -2.09
N GLN A 82 -17.23 17.61 -2.32
CA GLN A 82 -18.20 18.57 -2.84
C GLN A 82 -18.08 18.73 -4.37
N MET A 83 -16.95 18.32 -4.96
CA MET A 83 -16.76 18.25 -6.40
C MET A 83 -16.44 16.83 -6.86
N ALA A 84 -16.77 16.55 -8.12
CA ALA A 84 -16.39 15.30 -8.78
C ALA A 84 -14.87 15.27 -9.02
N ALA A 85 -14.28 14.09 -8.92
CA ALA A 85 -12.89 13.89 -9.26
C ALA A 85 -12.68 14.08 -10.78
N PRO A 86 -11.71 14.88 -11.23
CA PRO A 86 -11.45 15.11 -12.65
C PRO A 86 -10.63 13.96 -13.27
N VAL A 87 -11.11 12.73 -13.13
CA VAL A 87 -10.43 11.52 -13.62
C VAL A 87 -10.36 11.50 -15.16
N GLN A 88 -9.21 11.13 -15.69
CA GLN A 88 -8.98 10.94 -17.13
C GLN A 88 -8.57 9.49 -17.42
N ALA A 89 -8.51 9.12 -18.70
CA ALA A 89 -8.03 7.79 -19.10
C ALA A 89 -6.63 7.50 -18.52
N GLY A 90 -6.52 6.42 -17.74
CA GLY A 90 -5.30 6.05 -17.01
C GLY A 90 -5.30 6.46 -15.54
N ASP A 91 -6.18 7.37 -15.12
CA ASP A 91 -6.35 7.75 -13.72
C ASP A 91 -7.27 6.76 -12.98
N THR A 92 -7.28 6.87 -11.65
CA THR A 92 -8.09 6.05 -10.74
C THR A 92 -8.71 6.94 -9.67
N TYR A 93 -9.91 6.57 -9.23
CA TYR A 93 -10.57 7.13 -8.06
C TYR A 93 -10.59 6.11 -6.91
N LEU A 94 -10.15 6.52 -5.73
CA LEU A 94 -10.26 5.76 -4.49
C LEU A 94 -11.36 6.38 -3.61
N LEU A 95 -12.33 5.59 -3.21
CA LEU A 95 -13.37 5.96 -2.27
C LEU A 95 -12.98 5.42 -0.90
N VAL A 96 -12.81 6.31 0.07
CA VAL A 96 -12.55 5.97 1.48
C VAL A 96 -13.83 6.19 2.27
N ASN A 97 -14.35 5.13 2.88
CA ASN A 97 -15.58 5.18 3.66
C ASN A 97 -15.30 4.90 5.13
N ASP A 98 -15.42 5.92 5.97
CA ASP A 98 -15.16 5.82 7.41
C ASP A 98 -16.20 4.99 8.19
N ARG A 99 -17.44 4.89 7.68
CA ARG A 99 -18.49 4.09 8.32
C ARG A 99 -18.22 2.60 8.14
N ASP A 100 -17.80 2.23 6.93
CA ASP A 100 -17.62 0.84 6.53
C ASP A 100 -16.15 0.37 6.72
N GLU A 101 -15.26 1.29 7.12
CA GLU A 101 -13.82 1.06 7.36
C GLU A 101 -13.12 0.36 6.19
N ASP A 102 -13.40 0.85 4.99
CA ASP A 102 -12.91 0.29 3.75
C ASP A 102 -12.56 1.35 2.71
N MET A 103 -11.80 0.88 1.71
CA MET A 103 -11.44 1.64 0.54
C MET A 103 -11.77 0.85 -0.71
N GLU A 104 -12.43 1.51 -1.64
CA GLU A 104 -12.78 0.97 -2.94
C GLU A 104 -12.03 1.72 -4.03
N ALA A 105 -11.65 1.01 -5.09
CA ALA A 105 -10.98 1.60 -6.23
C ALA A 105 -11.81 1.45 -7.49
N TYR A 106 -11.81 2.51 -8.28
CA TYR A 106 -12.54 2.61 -9.53
C TYR A 106 -11.61 3.16 -10.62
N ASP A 107 -11.70 2.62 -11.83
CA ASP A 107 -11.01 3.20 -12.97
C ASP A 107 -11.69 4.50 -13.45
N HIS A 108 -11.08 5.18 -14.41
CA HIS A 108 -11.62 6.41 -15.01
C HIS A 108 -13.04 6.30 -15.61
N THR A 109 -13.52 5.10 -15.95
CA THR A 109 -14.88 4.88 -16.45
C THR A 109 -15.88 4.65 -15.32
N GLY A 110 -15.38 4.49 -14.10
CA GLY A 110 -16.13 4.10 -12.93
C GLY A 110 -16.18 2.60 -12.71
N ALA A 111 -15.49 1.78 -13.50
CA ALA A 111 -15.50 0.33 -13.26
C ALA A 111 -14.80 0.01 -11.94
N PHE A 112 -15.48 -0.77 -11.09
CA PHE A 112 -14.92 -1.27 -9.84
C PHE A 112 -13.67 -2.10 -10.11
N LEU A 113 -12.62 -1.90 -9.32
CA LEU A 113 -11.35 -2.64 -9.43
C LEU A 113 -11.15 -3.57 -8.25
N TRP A 114 -11.28 -3.04 -7.03
CA TRP A 114 -11.09 -3.80 -5.79
C TRP A 114 -11.62 -3.04 -4.57
N LYS A 115 -11.74 -3.75 -3.46
CA LYS A 115 -12.09 -3.26 -2.12
C LYS A 115 -11.14 -3.84 -1.09
N ILE A 116 -10.67 -3.03 -0.14
CA ILE A 116 -9.73 -3.41 0.92
C ILE A 116 -10.08 -2.72 2.25
N PRO A 117 -9.69 -3.27 3.42
CA PRO A 117 -9.83 -2.59 4.69
C PRO A 117 -9.01 -1.29 4.74
N CYS A 118 -9.58 -0.23 5.28
CA CYS A 118 -8.87 1.02 5.52
C CYS A 118 -9.46 1.79 6.71
N LEU A 119 -8.71 2.73 7.27
CA LEU A 119 -9.17 3.46 8.43
C LEU A 119 -8.85 4.95 8.31
N ALA A 120 -9.91 5.76 8.27
CA ALA A 120 -9.86 7.24 8.23
C ALA A 120 -10.22 7.88 9.59
N ARG A 121 -10.25 7.06 10.66
CA ARG A 121 -10.55 7.47 12.04
C ARG A 121 -9.32 8.09 12.72
N GLY A 122 -9.57 9.13 13.50
CA GLY A 122 -8.62 9.72 14.42
C GLY A 122 -8.67 9.10 15.81
N GLN A 123 -7.63 9.33 16.61
CA GLN A 123 -7.59 8.94 18.03
C GLN A 123 -8.45 9.84 18.93
N GLY A 124 -8.88 10.98 18.41
CA GLY A 124 -9.70 11.96 19.12
C GLY A 124 -11.18 11.61 19.13
N ALA A 125 -12.03 12.61 18.92
CA ALA A 125 -13.48 12.43 18.96
C ALA A 125 -14.01 11.88 17.62
N ASP A 126 -14.88 10.87 17.69
CA ASP A 126 -15.60 10.35 16.53
C ASP A 126 -16.47 11.45 15.88
N THR A 127 -16.55 11.45 14.56
CA THR A 127 -17.33 12.41 13.73
C THR A 127 -16.83 13.85 13.81
N ASP A 128 -15.63 14.05 14.33
CA ASP A 128 -14.94 15.33 14.35
C ASP A 128 -13.70 15.21 13.46
N TRP A 129 -13.67 16.01 12.41
CA TRP A 129 -12.53 16.09 11.49
C TRP A 129 -11.88 17.47 11.51
N SER A 130 -12.44 18.40 12.28
CA SER A 130 -12.03 19.81 12.28
C SER A 130 -10.92 20.12 13.28
N HIS A 131 -10.73 19.26 14.28
CA HIS A 131 -9.71 19.43 15.30
C HIS A 131 -8.49 18.55 15.03
N THR A 132 -7.36 18.83 15.68
CA THR A 132 -6.16 18.02 15.56
C THR A 132 -6.33 16.65 16.21
N ASN A 133 -5.64 15.64 15.68
CA ASN A 133 -5.66 14.25 16.16
C ASN A 133 -7.03 13.55 16.04
N THR A 134 -7.98 14.14 15.32
CA THR A 134 -9.29 13.55 15.03
C THR A 134 -9.35 13.05 13.58
N ASP A 135 -10.54 12.63 13.14
CA ASP A 135 -10.80 11.98 11.85
C ASP A 135 -10.22 12.74 10.64
N THR A 136 -9.95 12.01 9.56
CA THR A 136 -9.47 12.61 8.31
C THR A 136 -10.52 13.60 7.77
N PRO A 137 -10.14 14.84 7.41
CA PRO A 137 -11.07 15.79 6.78
C PRO A 137 -11.78 15.19 5.56
N PRO A 138 -13.12 15.19 5.51
CA PRO A 138 -13.84 14.71 4.35
C PRO A 138 -13.64 15.68 3.18
N GLY A 139 -13.50 15.13 1.99
CA GLY A 139 -13.26 15.93 0.80
C GLY A 139 -12.49 15.18 -0.27
N LEU A 140 -12.16 15.90 -1.34
CA LEU A 140 -11.39 15.38 -2.46
C LEU A 140 -9.89 15.68 -2.30
N TYR A 141 -9.10 14.65 -2.61
CA TYR A 141 -7.65 14.67 -2.57
C TYR A 141 -7.06 14.13 -3.86
N LYS A 142 -5.79 14.45 -4.09
CA LYS A 142 -4.90 13.82 -5.07
C LYS A 142 -3.70 13.24 -4.35
N LEU A 143 -3.28 12.02 -4.70
CA LEU A 143 -2.02 11.49 -4.19
C LEU A 143 -0.84 12.29 -4.78
N GLY A 144 -0.08 12.91 -3.89
CA GLY A 144 1.10 13.72 -4.17
C GLY A 144 2.38 12.87 -4.15
N LYS A 145 3.38 13.31 -3.40
CA LYS A 145 4.68 12.62 -3.33
C LYS A 145 4.58 11.26 -2.66
N LEU A 146 5.22 10.27 -3.28
CA LEU A 146 5.42 8.92 -2.74
C LEU A 146 6.71 8.84 -1.89
N TYR A 147 6.61 8.17 -0.75
CA TYR A 147 7.72 7.72 0.08
C TYR A 147 7.70 6.19 0.13
N ALA A 148 8.66 5.55 -0.54
CA ALA A 148 8.72 4.09 -0.70
C ALA A 148 9.82 3.46 0.18
N ASP A 149 9.68 3.60 1.50
CA ASP A 149 10.69 3.14 2.47
C ASP A 149 11.01 1.65 2.33
N TYR A 150 10.02 0.81 1.99
CA TYR A 150 10.22 -0.62 1.78
C TYR A 150 11.12 -0.94 0.58
N GLU A 151 11.02 -0.18 -0.52
CA GLU A 151 11.87 -0.40 -1.69
C GLU A 151 13.33 0.02 -1.42
N GLN A 152 13.52 1.06 -0.60
CA GLN A 152 14.84 1.55 -0.22
C GLN A 152 15.53 0.63 0.77
N ASN A 153 14.80 0.17 1.80
CA ASN A 153 15.30 -0.77 2.78
C ASN A 153 14.17 -1.67 3.31
N PRO A 154 14.04 -2.91 2.78
CA PRO A 154 13.01 -3.85 3.23
C PRO A 154 13.17 -4.28 4.70
N ASN A 155 14.36 -4.09 5.29
CA ASN A 155 14.70 -4.45 6.66
C ASN A 155 15.27 -3.22 7.40
N PRO A 156 14.49 -2.14 7.58
CA PRO A 156 15.00 -0.95 8.22
C PRO A 156 15.22 -1.20 9.72
N PRO A 157 16.13 -0.46 10.38
CA PRO A 157 16.16 -0.44 11.83
C PRO A 157 14.84 0.14 12.37
N CYS A 158 14.50 -0.21 13.60
CA CYS A 158 13.37 0.40 14.30
C CYS A 158 13.53 1.92 14.36
N SER A 159 12.53 2.66 13.90
CA SER A 159 12.46 4.11 13.96
C SER A 159 11.00 4.56 14.01
N ASP A 160 10.76 5.75 14.56
CA ASP A 160 9.40 6.31 14.65
C ASP A 160 8.77 6.49 13.27
N THR A 161 9.56 6.86 12.25
CA THR A 161 9.08 7.01 10.88
C THR A 161 8.67 5.67 10.28
N ALA A 162 9.52 4.64 10.35
CA ALA A 162 9.20 3.31 9.83
C ALA A 162 8.00 2.69 10.56
N MET A 163 7.91 2.90 11.88
CA MET A 163 6.77 2.46 12.68
C MET A 163 5.50 3.24 12.36
N GLY A 164 5.58 4.55 12.13
CA GLY A 164 4.43 5.40 11.87
C GLY A 164 3.82 5.17 10.50
N TYR A 165 4.66 5.12 9.47
CA TYR A 165 4.24 5.18 8.06
C TYR A 165 4.34 3.86 7.30
N GLY A 166 5.10 2.89 7.82
CA GLY A 166 5.21 1.56 7.22
C GLY A 166 5.91 1.56 5.86
N TRP A 167 5.48 0.65 4.98
CA TRP A 167 6.21 0.37 3.74
C TRP A 167 6.16 1.50 2.71
N TYR A 168 5.01 2.17 2.64
CA TYR A 168 4.73 3.23 1.69
C TYR A 168 3.86 4.30 2.35
N SER A 169 4.11 5.56 2.00
CA SER A 169 3.21 6.67 2.31
C SER A 169 3.10 7.63 1.13
N PHE A 170 1.93 8.26 1.01
CA PHE A 170 1.60 9.18 -0.06
C PHE A 170 1.05 10.46 0.57
N ASP A 171 1.61 11.61 0.20
CA ASP A 171 1.00 12.89 0.54
C ASP A 171 -0.42 12.95 -0.05
N MET A 172 -1.41 13.43 0.70
CA MET A 172 -2.75 13.69 0.18
C MET A 172 -2.91 15.19 -0.05
N GLU A 173 -2.80 15.62 -1.30
CA GLU A 173 -2.95 17.01 -1.71
C GLU A 173 -4.44 17.35 -1.80
N GLU A 174 -4.92 18.22 -0.90
CA GLU A 174 -6.32 18.66 -0.90
C GLU A 174 -6.68 19.43 -2.19
N LEU A 175 -7.89 19.19 -2.70
CA LEU A 175 -8.42 19.89 -3.88
C LEU A 175 -9.57 20.86 -3.56
N GLU A 176 -10.12 20.80 -2.36
CA GLU A 176 -11.30 21.60 -1.95
C GLU A 176 -10.97 22.61 -0.84
N GLY A 177 -9.73 22.65 -0.35
CA GLY A 177 -9.31 23.55 0.73
C GLY A 177 -9.83 23.14 2.12
N GLN A 178 -10.31 21.89 2.25
CA GLN A 178 -10.90 21.35 3.47
C GLN A 178 -9.93 21.25 4.65
N GLU A 179 -8.64 21.03 4.41
CA GLU A 179 -7.61 20.95 5.45
C GLU A 179 -7.07 22.34 5.80
N VAL A 180 -6.73 23.16 4.80
CA VAL A 180 -6.23 24.52 5.02
C VAL A 180 -7.26 25.35 5.77
N ALA A 181 -8.55 25.20 5.49
CA ALA A 181 -9.62 25.93 6.19
C ALA A 181 -9.64 25.67 7.70
N VAL A 182 -9.15 24.51 8.15
CA VAL A 182 -9.12 24.11 9.56
C VAL A 182 -7.70 23.92 10.12
N GLY A 183 -6.66 24.28 9.34
CA GLY A 183 -5.27 24.16 9.75
C GLY A 183 -4.78 22.72 9.96
N ARG A 184 -5.31 21.76 9.17
CA ARG A 184 -5.07 20.32 9.30
C ARG A 184 -4.17 19.71 8.22
N ALA A 185 -3.45 20.54 7.47
CA ALA A 185 -2.61 20.12 6.35
C ALA A 185 -1.58 19.02 6.72
N GLY A 186 -1.17 18.24 5.73
CA GLY A 186 -0.15 17.19 5.88
C GLY A 186 -0.75 15.82 6.19
N ILE A 187 -1.98 15.58 5.76
CA ILE A 187 -2.59 14.25 5.78
C ILE A 187 -1.94 13.36 4.74
N MET A 188 -1.77 12.10 5.10
CA MET A 188 -1.17 11.09 4.23
C MET A 188 -2.02 9.84 4.19
N LEU A 189 -1.89 9.10 3.08
CA LEU A 189 -2.33 7.72 2.95
C LEU A 189 -1.12 6.83 3.18
N HIS A 190 -1.17 5.95 4.20
CA HIS A 190 0.02 5.21 4.60
C HIS A 190 -0.26 3.88 5.30
N GLY A 191 0.81 3.10 5.50
CA GLY A 191 0.77 1.80 6.16
C GLY A 191 1.09 1.90 7.64
N GLY A 192 1.85 0.94 8.15
CA GLY A 192 2.44 1.08 9.47
C GLY A 192 1.45 1.11 10.63
N GLY A 193 1.95 1.62 11.75
CA GLY A 193 1.22 1.87 12.98
C GLY A 193 2.07 1.64 14.22
N SER A 194 2.47 2.73 14.89
CA SER A 194 3.30 2.67 16.10
C SER A 194 2.67 1.84 17.23
N ALA A 195 1.34 1.79 17.31
CA ALA A 195 0.59 0.94 18.23
C ALA A 195 0.85 -0.57 18.05
N CYS A 196 1.28 -1.00 16.86
CA CYS A 196 1.64 -2.40 16.59
C CYS A 196 3.04 -2.77 17.13
N GLY A 197 3.83 -1.80 17.60
CA GLY A 197 5.22 -2.00 18.02
C GLY A 197 6.16 -2.40 16.88
N TRP A 198 7.42 -2.70 17.19
CA TRP A 198 8.40 -3.24 16.23
C TRP A 198 8.63 -4.74 16.49
N PRO A 199 8.63 -5.61 15.47
CA PRO A 199 8.47 -5.34 14.02
C PRO A 199 7.01 -5.32 13.54
N GLY A 200 6.02 -5.33 14.44
CA GLY A 200 4.60 -5.45 14.08
C GLY A 200 4.11 -4.39 13.09
N ALA A 201 4.54 -3.14 13.26
CA ALA A 201 4.23 -2.03 12.33
C ALA A 201 4.77 -2.26 10.91
N TRP A 202 5.81 -3.09 10.76
CA TRP A 202 6.42 -3.41 9.47
C TRP A 202 5.88 -4.72 8.86
N ALA A 203 4.93 -5.38 9.53
CA ALA A 203 4.28 -6.57 9.01
C ALA A 203 3.40 -6.24 7.80
N PRO A 204 3.26 -7.12 6.79
CA PRO A 204 2.42 -6.87 5.62
C PRO A 204 0.95 -6.62 5.95
N GLN A 205 0.43 -7.30 6.99
CA GLN A 205 -0.97 -7.31 7.42
C GLN A 205 -1.05 -6.89 8.89
N GLN A 206 -0.48 -5.73 9.22
CA GLN A 206 -0.50 -5.20 10.57
C GLN A 206 -1.93 -4.75 10.96
N PRO A 207 -2.35 -4.89 12.23
CA PRO A 207 -3.65 -4.37 12.68
C PRO A 207 -3.82 -2.88 12.36
N LEU A 208 -5.02 -2.50 11.91
CA LEU A 208 -5.34 -1.10 11.66
C LEU A 208 -5.74 -0.44 12.98
N HIS A 209 -5.15 0.72 13.25
CA HIS A 209 -5.40 1.52 14.44
C HIS A 209 -5.65 2.97 14.06
N PRO A 210 -6.52 3.69 14.80
CA PRO A 210 -6.75 5.12 14.61
C PRO A 210 -5.47 5.94 14.55
N THR A 211 -5.48 6.89 13.62
CA THR A 211 -4.34 7.76 13.33
C THR A 211 -4.51 9.10 14.01
N LEU A 212 -3.67 10.07 13.69
CA LEU A 212 -3.89 11.48 14.07
C LEU A 212 -4.65 12.25 12.97
N GLY A 213 -5.26 11.55 12.01
CA GLY A 213 -6.06 12.05 10.89
C GLY A 213 -5.60 11.60 9.50
N CYS A 214 -4.56 10.79 9.41
CA CYS A 214 -4.17 10.10 8.17
C CYS A 214 -5.12 8.95 7.82
N VAL A 215 -5.14 8.55 6.55
CA VAL A 215 -5.81 7.31 6.10
C VAL A 215 -4.82 6.15 6.21
N ARG A 216 -5.20 5.09 6.92
CA ARG A 216 -4.34 3.92 7.15
C ARG A 216 -4.82 2.68 6.41
N LEU A 217 -3.87 1.97 5.80
CA LEU A 217 -4.07 0.68 5.14
C LEU A 217 -3.08 -0.36 5.66
N HIS A 218 -3.28 -1.63 5.28
CA HIS A 218 -2.23 -2.64 5.43
C HIS A 218 -1.05 -2.34 4.50
N ASN A 219 0.17 -2.64 4.98
CA ASN A 219 1.40 -2.41 4.22
C ASN A 219 1.41 -3.13 2.87
N ALA A 220 0.90 -4.37 2.81
CA ALA A 220 0.83 -5.14 1.59
C ALA A 220 -0.18 -4.57 0.57
N ASP A 221 -1.31 -4.05 1.03
CA ASP A 221 -2.32 -3.49 0.12
C ASP A 221 -1.82 -2.20 -0.55
N LEU A 222 -1.03 -1.39 0.15
CA LEU A 222 -0.37 -0.24 -0.46
C LEU A 222 0.56 -0.66 -1.59
N ARG A 223 1.35 -1.71 -1.38
CA ARG A 223 2.27 -2.25 -2.39
C ARG A 223 1.53 -2.87 -3.57
N ASP A 224 0.50 -3.67 -3.29
CA ASP A 224 -0.11 -4.57 -4.25
C ASP A 224 -1.32 -3.95 -4.96
N LYS A 225 -1.93 -2.91 -4.38
CA LYS A 225 -3.16 -2.28 -4.88
C LYS A 225 -2.97 -0.81 -5.20
N VAL A 226 -2.47 0.01 -4.27
CA VAL A 226 -2.39 1.47 -4.45
C VAL A 226 -1.20 1.90 -5.32
N LEU A 227 0.00 1.38 -5.01
CA LEU A 227 1.24 1.72 -5.71
C LEU A 227 1.18 1.44 -7.22
N PRO A 228 0.61 0.34 -7.73
CA PRO A 228 0.44 0.12 -9.16
C PRO A 228 -0.42 1.20 -9.83
N LEU A 229 -1.53 1.62 -9.20
CA LEU A 229 -2.41 2.66 -9.73
C LEU A 229 -1.71 4.02 -9.74
N TYR A 230 -0.98 4.34 -8.68
CA TYR A 230 -0.14 5.53 -8.62
C TYR A 230 0.95 5.58 -9.70
N ARG A 231 1.53 4.42 -10.06
CA ARG A 231 2.50 4.32 -11.16
C ARG A 231 1.85 4.41 -12.54
N GLN A 232 0.58 4.05 -12.64
CA GLN A 232 -0.17 4.07 -13.90
C GLN A 232 -0.64 5.48 -14.27
N GLY A 233 -1.11 6.26 -13.32
CA GLY A 233 -1.67 7.59 -13.57
C GLY A 233 -1.94 8.37 -12.30
N THR A 234 -2.79 9.40 -12.40
CA THR A 234 -3.19 10.17 -11.23
C THR A 234 -4.18 9.37 -10.39
N VAL A 235 -3.97 9.37 -9.08
CA VAL A 235 -4.89 8.76 -8.13
C VAL A 235 -5.58 9.87 -7.34
N TYR A 236 -6.90 9.94 -7.49
CA TYR A 236 -7.77 10.80 -6.71
C TYR A 236 -8.33 10.00 -5.53
N VAL A 237 -8.48 10.63 -4.37
CA VAL A 237 -9.04 10.00 -3.17
C VAL A 237 -10.19 10.85 -2.65
N GLY A 238 -11.40 10.30 -2.62
CA GLY A 238 -12.52 10.90 -1.92
C GLY A 238 -12.68 10.31 -0.54
N VAL A 239 -12.62 11.14 0.49
CA VAL A 239 -12.81 10.72 1.88
C VAL A 239 -14.22 11.06 2.33
N PHE A 240 -14.96 10.04 2.76
CA PHE A 240 -16.29 10.13 3.31
C PHE A 240 -16.26 9.86 4.81
N GLN A 241 -16.73 10.83 5.59
CA GLN A 241 -16.81 10.80 7.05
C GLN A 241 -18.25 10.78 7.51
N GLU A 242 -18.54 10.09 8.61
CA GLU A 242 -19.85 10.16 9.25
C GLU A 242 -20.15 11.61 9.67
N LYS A 243 -21.32 12.13 9.29
CA LYS A 243 -21.76 13.42 9.84
C LYS A 243 -22.16 13.21 11.28
N LYS A 244 -21.71 14.11 12.15
CA LYS A 244 -22.30 14.25 13.48
C LYS A 244 -23.80 14.40 13.30
N CYS A 245 -24.56 13.37 13.68
CA CYS A 245 -26.00 13.44 13.76
C CYS A 245 -26.31 14.65 14.64
N ARG A 246 -26.73 15.76 14.03
CA ARG A 246 -27.29 16.87 14.77
C ARG A 246 -28.53 16.26 15.38
N ARG A 247 -28.43 15.80 16.64
CA ARG A 247 -29.60 15.45 17.45
C ARG A 247 -30.57 16.58 17.19
N ALA A 248 -31.68 16.28 16.53
CA ALA A 248 -32.69 17.28 16.23
C ALA A 248 -32.89 18.00 17.56
N ARG A 249 -32.58 19.30 17.61
CA ARG A 249 -32.90 20.08 18.80
C ARG A 249 -34.36 19.74 19.07
N PRO A 250 -34.73 19.26 20.27
CA PRO A 250 -36.14 19.05 20.57
C PRO A 250 -36.82 20.35 20.17
N GLN A 251 -37.70 20.27 19.17
CA GLN A 251 -38.41 21.42 18.65
C GLN A 251 -39.09 22.02 19.87
N GLY A 252 -38.60 23.20 20.28
CA GLY A 252 -38.96 23.78 21.57
C GLY A 252 -40.47 23.78 21.73
N ASP A 253 -40.90 23.24 22.86
CA ASP A 253 -42.21 23.41 23.49
C ASP A 253 -43.28 23.98 22.56
N ALA A 254 -43.95 23.10 21.83
CA ALA A 254 -45.31 23.41 21.40
C ALA A 254 -46.08 23.85 22.66
N PRO A 255 -46.74 25.03 22.65
CA PRO A 255 -47.50 25.49 23.81
C PRO A 255 -48.50 24.40 24.19
N LEU A 256 -48.58 24.09 25.48
CA LEU A 256 -49.46 23.11 26.10
C LEU A 256 -50.92 23.31 25.66
N GLY A 257 -51.27 22.77 24.50
CA GLY A 257 -52.62 22.61 23.99
C GLY A 257 -53.03 21.18 24.25
N SER A 258 -53.85 20.99 25.28
CA SER A 258 -54.38 19.72 25.74
C SER A 258 -55.24 19.02 24.66
N HIS A 259 -54.63 18.13 23.88
CA HIS A 259 -55.36 17.08 23.15
C HIS A 259 -54.59 15.76 23.20
N PRO A 260 -55.25 14.63 23.57
CA PRO A 260 -54.64 13.32 23.57
C PRO A 260 -54.73 12.70 22.17
N TRP A 261 -53.60 12.48 21.52
CA TRP A 261 -53.50 11.68 20.28
C TRP A 261 -52.16 10.93 20.25
N PRO A 262 -52.06 9.85 19.45
CA PRO A 262 -51.52 8.57 19.88
C PRO A 262 -50.02 8.45 19.58
N THR A 263 -49.38 7.55 20.31
CA THR A 263 -47.97 7.16 20.17
C THR A 263 -47.63 6.70 18.75
N PRO A 264 -46.62 7.29 18.09
CA PRO A 264 -46.05 6.71 16.88
C PRO A 264 -45.02 5.65 17.28
N THR A 265 -45.31 4.40 16.95
CA THR A 265 -44.32 3.31 17.00
C THR A 265 -43.42 3.38 15.77
N CYS A 266 -42.18 3.82 15.95
CA CYS A 266 -41.09 3.48 15.02
C CYS A 266 -40.80 1.99 15.17
N SER A 267 -41.29 1.18 14.23
CA SER A 267 -40.91 -0.23 14.09
C SER A 267 -39.70 -0.32 13.16
N THR A 268 -38.50 -0.32 13.73
CA THR A 268 -37.34 -0.91 13.06
C THR A 268 -37.42 -2.42 13.26
N GLY A 269 -38.03 -3.10 12.29
CA GLY A 269 -38.02 -4.55 12.21
C GLY A 269 -36.62 -5.05 11.87
N TRP A 270 -35.82 -5.35 12.88
CA TRP A 270 -34.63 -6.19 12.73
C TRP A 270 -34.84 -7.46 13.55
N SER A 271 -35.07 -8.57 12.85
CA SER A 271 -35.26 -9.90 13.43
C SER A 271 -33.89 -10.54 13.59
N SER A 272 -33.36 -10.52 14.81
CA SER A 272 -32.17 -11.29 15.20
C SER A 272 -32.62 -12.53 15.95
N SER A 273 -32.58 -13.69 15.30
CA SER A 273 -32.68 -14.98 15.97
C SER A 273 -31.41 -15.23 16.79
N ALA A 274 -31.46 -14.91 18.08
CA ALA A 274 -30.41 -15.27 19.04
C ALA A 274 -30.72 -16.64 19.65
N ALA A 275 -29.82 -17.59 19.45
CA ALA A 275 -29.80 -18.87 20.14
C ALA A 275 -29.40 -18.69 21.62
N ALA A 276 -30.08 -19.42 22.50
CA ALA A 276 -29.95 -19.36 23.95
C ALA A 276 -28.57 -19.83 24.47
N PRO A 277 -28.02 -19.21 25.54
CA PRO A 277 -26.90 -19.78 26.28
C PRO A 277 -27.37 -20.65 27.45
N SER A 278 -26.78 -21.83 27.59
CA SER A 278 -26.93 -22.74 28.73
C SER A 278 -26.22 -22.22 30.00
N PRO A 279 -26.67 -22.58 31.22
CA PRO A 279 -26.13 -22.06 32.46
C PRO A 279 -24.84 -22.78 32.87
N ARG A 280 -23.88 -22.02 33.42
CA ARG A 280 -22.73 -22.56 34.17
C ARG A 280 -22.85 -22.22 35.67
N PRO A 281 -22.32 -23.10 36.55
CA PRO A 281 -22.57 -23.03 37.99
C PRO A 281 -21.63 -22.07 38.71
N ALA A 282 -22.10 -21.64 39.89
CA ALA A 282 -21.44 -20.74 40.81
C ALA A 282 -20.13 -21.30 41.40
N SER A 283 -19.12 -20.42 41.51
CA SER A 283 -17.97 -20.62 42.40
C SER A 283 -17.71 -19.35 43.21
N ALA A 284 -17.53 -19.54 44.51
CA ALA A 284 -17.42 -18.54 45.55
C ALA A 284 -16.03 -17.89 45.65
N SER A 285 -15.99 -16.72 46.33
CA SER A 285 -14.88 -16.24 47.19
C SER A 285 -13.61 -15.79 46.46
N SER A 286 -12.93 -14.66 46.73
CA SER A 286 -12.87 -13.77 47.88
C SER A 286 -12.38 -12.37 47.44
N ASN A 287 -12.75 -11.37 48.23
CA ASN A 287 -12.45 -9.95 48.04
C ASN A 287 -11.27 -9.56 48.95
N PRO A 288 -10.29 -8.74 48.49
CA PRO A 288 -9.62 -7.86 49.42
C PRO A 288 -9.53 -6.39 48.97
N SER A 289 -10.00 -5.55 49.90
CA SER A 289 -9.41 -4.27 50.32
C SER A 289 -9.20 -3.14 49.28
N ARG A 290 -10.30 -2.42 49.11
CA ARG A 290 -10.41 -0.99 48.75
C ARG A 290 -9.45 -0.10 49.56
N ARG A 291 -8.35 0.37 48.96
CA ARG A 291 -7.56 1.50 49.48
C ARG A 291 -8.03 2.82 48.86
N LYS A 292 -8.50 3.71 49.72
CA LYS A 292 -8.85 5.11 49.45
C LYS A 292 -7.60 5.87 48.98
N ARG A 293 -7.69 6.58 47.84
CA ARG A 293 -6.80 7.69 47.49
C ARG A 293 -7.61 8.99 47.57
N PRO A 294 -7.06 10.07 48.14
CA PRO A 294 -7.75 11.36 48.22
C PRO A 294 -7.70 12.10 46.89
N ALA A 295 -8.82 12.74 46.54
CA ALA A 295 -8.88 13.91 45.66
C ALA A 295 -8.29 15.13 46.44
N VAL A 296 -7.84 16.26 45.91
CA VAL A 296 -8.31 17.14 44.82
C VAL A 296 -7.16 18.15 44.60
N SER A 297 -6.90 18.63 43.37
CA SER A 297 -6.79 20.07 43.09
C SER A 297 -6.75 20.32 41.57
N SER A 298 -7.90 20.77 41.07
CA SER A 298 -8.08 21.41 39.78
C SER A 298 -7.63 22.88 39.89
N ALA A 299 -6.65 23.28 39.09
CA ALA A 299 -6.36 24.69 38.82
C ALA A 299 -6.79 25.03 37.39
N ALA A 300 -7.67 26.02 37.27
CA ALA A 300 -8.18 26.55 36.03
C ALA A 300 -7.39 27.81 35.61
N TRP A 301 -7.33 28.01 34.28
CA TRP A 301 -7.15 29.26 33.52
C TRP A 301 -5.75 29.90 33.43
N SER A 302 -5.25 30.03 32.20
CA SER A 302 -5.28 31.34 31.51
C SER A 302 -4.85 31.21 30.04
N SER A 303 -5.74 31.67 29.17
CA SER A 303 -5.62 31.80 27.72
C SER A 303 -4.79 33.02 27.30
N LYS A 304 -3.79 32.83 26.44
CA LYS A 304 -3.33 33.84 25.48
C LYS A 304 -2.93 33.17 24.16
N PRO A 305 -3.40 33.66 23.00
CA PRO A 305 -2.99 33.14 21.69
C PRO A 305 -1.63 33.74 21.31
N VAL A 306 -0.63 32.89 21.09
CA VAL A 306 0.61 33.31 20.43
C VAL A 306 0.50 32.93 18.96
N ASN A 307 0.27 33.96 18.16
CA ASN A 307 0.35 33.96 16.72
C ASN A 307 1.82 33.62 16.33
N ARG A 308 2.09 32.41 15.85
CA ARG A 308 3.38 32.06 15.24
C ARG A 308 3.16 31.32 13.92
N SER A 309 3.40 32.07 12.86
CA SER A 309 3.71 31.64 11.50
C SER A 309 4.67 30.45 11.50
N TRP A 310 4.20 29.31 11.02
CA TRP A 310 5.06 28.19 10.59
C TRP A 310 5.07 28.15 9.06
N ARG A 311 5.97 28.93 8.48
CA ARG A 311 6.63 28.61 7.21
C ARG A 311 8.11 28.44 7.52
N THR A 312 8.76 27.54 6.78
CA THR A 312 10.21 27.29 6.71
C THR A 312 10.73 26.15 7.61
N LEU A 313 10.51 24.91 7.17
CA LEU A 313 11.60 23.93 7.16
C LEU A 313 11.92 23.60 5.69
N MET A 314 12.80 24.42 5.11
CA MET A 314 13.47 24.09 3.85
C MET A 314 14.43 22.95 4.11
N TRP A 315 14.28 21.87 3.35
CA TRP A 315 15.30 20.85 3.21
C TRP A 315 16.48 21.41 2.41
N TRP A 316 17.67 21.15 2.94
CA TRP A 316 18.98 21.55 2.44
C TRP A 316 19.22 20.99 1.03
N ARG A 317 19.35 21.86 0.02
CA ARG A 317 19.99 21.56 -1.26
C ARG A 317 21.45 22.03 -1.17
N PRO A 318 22.47 21.23 -1.53
CA PRO A 318 23.80 21.80 -1.75
C PRO A 318 23.78 22.63 -3.03
N ALA A 319 24.26 23.87 -2.88
CA ALA A 319 24.41 24.83 -3.95
C ALA A 319 25.49 24.38 -4.95
N VAL A 320 25.13 24.36 -6.22
CA VAL A 320 26.05 24.51 -7.35
C VAL A 320 26.46 25.98 -7.40
N ALA A 321 27.76 26.27 -7.42
CA ALA A 321 28.30 27.58 -7.72
C ALA A 321 29.27 27.51 -8.93
N PRO A 322 29.44 28.62 -9.68
CA PRO A 322 29.79 28.60 -11.09
C PRO A 322 31.28 28.84 -11.39
N ALA A 323 31.61 28.67 -12.68
CA ALA A 323 32.93 28.74 -13.30
C ALA A 323 33.53 30.15 -13.46
N ALA A 324 34.87 30.24 -13.44
CA ALA A 324 35.77 31.04 -14.30
C ALA A 324 37.25 30.74 -13.92
N ALA A 325 38.05 30.00 -14.72
CA ALA A 325 38.97 30.42 -15.81
C ALA A 325 40.41 30.78 -15.32
N PRO A 326 41.45 30.87 -16.20
CA PRO A 326 42.09 29.81 -17.00
C PRO A 326 43.62 29.68 -16.73
N CYS A 327 44.28 28.55 -17.01
CA CYS A 327 45.73 28.55 -17.32
C CYS A 327 46.25 27.25 -18.00
N SER A 328 46.60 27.42 -19.28
CA SER A 328 47.74 26.92 -20.04
C SER A 328 48.40 25.54 -19.77
N THR A 329 48.32 24.70 -20.82
CA THR A 329 49.39 23.87 -21.44
C THR A 329 50.22 22.89 -20.61
N ARG A 330 50.03 21.58 -20.86
CA ARG A 330 51.11 20.73 -21.42
C ARG A 330 50.59 19.43 -22.01
N ALA A 331 51.19 19.07 -23.13
CA ALA A 331 50.90 17.95 -24.01
C ALA A 331 51.24 16.59 -23.41
N CYS A 332 50.46 15.57 -23.77
CA CYS A 332 50.94 14.20 -23.99
C CYS A 332 50.07 13.57 -25.08
N ALA A 333 50.70 13.26 -26.20
CA ALA A 333 50.11 12.62 -27.37
C ALA A 333 49.85 11.13 -27.10
N ALA A 334 48.72 10.61 -27.61
CA ALA A 334 48.47 9.19 -27.80
C ALA A 334 48.50 8.86 -29.30
N PRO A 335 49.08 7.72 -29.73
CA PRO A 335 49.20 7.35 -31.14
C PRO A 335 47.92 6.71 -31.71
N PRO A 336 47.72 6.75 -33.04
CA PRO A 336 46.57 6.14 -33.70
C PRO A 336 46.80 4.64 -33.95
N MET A 337 45.81 3.80 -33.58
CA MET A 337 45.74 2.41 -34.02
C MET A 337 45.17 2.33 -35.44
N THR A 338 45.97 1.76 -36.32
CA THR A 338 45.70 1.49 -37.73
C THR A 338 44.82 0.25 -37.88
N LEU A 339 43.73 0.36 -38.63
CA LEU A 339 42.94 -0.78 -39.11
C LEU A 339 43.65 -1.39 -40.33
N LEU A 340 44.17 -2.60 -40.19
CA LEU A 340 44.56 -3.45 -41.33
C LEU A 340 43.52 -4.57 -41.48
N GLY A 341 42.94 -4.64 -42.68
CA GLY A 341 42.07 -5.72 -43.11
C GLY A 341 42.85 -6.97 -43.52
N CYS A 342 42.20 -8.12 -43.39
CA CYS A 342 42.60 -9.36 -44.05
C CYS A 342 41.36 -10.00 -44.71
N ARG A 343 41.52 -10.31 -46.00
CA ARG A 343 40.60 -11.05 -46.88
C ARG A 343 40.46 -12.52 -46.43
N PRO A 344 39.34 -13.20 -46.77
CA PRO A 344 39.21 -14.64 -46.61
C PRO A 344 39.78 -15.40 -47.83
N SER A 345 40.48 -16.49 -47.57
CA SER A 345 40.90 -17.49 -48.55
C SER A 345 40.04 -18.75 -48.43
N LEU A 346 39.38 -19.10 -49.53
CA LEU A 346 38.63 -20.33 -49.78
C LEU A 346 39.58 -21.50 -50.06
N THR A 347 39.47 -22.57 -49.27
CA THR A 347 39.77 -23.99 -49.59
C THR A 347 39.14 -24.78 -48.42
N GLY A 348 38.11 -25.61 -48.54
CA GLY A 348 37.92 -26.71 -49.47
C GLY A 348 38.40 -28.00 -48.79
N SER A 349 37.47 -28.85 -48.29
CA SER A 349 37.55 -30.33 -48.32
C SER A 349 36.42 -30.98 -47.51
N ILE A 350 35.66 -31.84 -48.20
CA ILE A 350 34.67 -32.79 -47.71
C ILE A 350 35.41 -33.99 -47.10
N PRO A 351 34.84 -34.70 -46.11
CA PRO A 351 34.76 -36.15 -46.31
C PRO A 351 33.41 -36.78 -45.94
N THR A 352 33.18 -37.83 -46.70
CA THR A 352 32.06 -38.75 -46.80
C THR A 352 31.93 -39.70 -45.61
N ALA A 353 30.72 -40.23 -45.48
CA ALA A 353 30.30 -41.24 -44.51
C ALA A 353 31.12 -42.55 -44.57
N THR A 354 31.26 -43.22 -43.43
CA THR A 354 31.54 -44.66 -43.37
C THR A 354 30.83 -45.28 -42.17
N THR A 355 30.04 -46.30 -42.47
CA THR A 355 29.35 -47.25 -41.59
C THR A 355 30.33 -48.14 -40.81
N GLY A 356 30.00 -48.53 -39.57
CA GLY A 356 30.62 -49.74 -38.98
C GLY A 356 30.54 -49.92 -37.46
N ARG A 357 29.63 -50.81 -37.03
CA ARG A 357 29.72 -51.84 -35.97
C ARG A 357 30.41 -51.57 -34.61
N SER A 358 29.57 -51.69 -33.56
CA SER A 358 29.67 -52.56 -32.37
C SER A 358 31.04 -53.08 -31.87
N SER A 359 31.39 -52.75 -30.63
CA SER A 359 31.91 -53.70 -29.63
C SER A 359 31.94 -53.12 -28.20
N THR A 360 31.32 -53.88 -27.30
CA THR A 360 31.44 -54.03 -25.84
C THR A 360 32.64 -53.46 -25.04
N SER A 361 32.29 -52.97 -23.83
CA SER A 361 32.93 -53.24 -22.50
C SER A 361 34.01 -52.30 -21.90
N PRO A 362 34.20 -52.28 -20.55
CA PRO A 362 34.16 -51.06 -19.71
C PRO A 362 35.46 -50.74 -18.92
N ARG A 363 35.35 -49.76 -17.98
CA ARG A 363 36.33 -49.23 -16.98
C ARG A 363 37.21 -48.09 -17.55
N SER A 364 37.61 -47.06 -16.81
CA SER A 364 37.78 -46.81 -15.37
C SER A 364 37.88 -45.30 -15.11
N THR A 365 37.42 -44.87 -13.94
CA THR A 365 37.72 -43.57 -13.31
C THR A 365 39.21 -43.41 -13.00
N PRO A 366 39.70 -42.16 -12.92
CA PRO A 366 40.62 -41.82 -11.84
C PRO A 366 40.17 -40.57 -11.06
N ALA A 367 40.26 -40.69 -9.74
CA ALA A 367 40.05 -39.64 -8.76
C ALA A 367 41.19 -38.60 -8.82
N CYS A 368 40.83 -37.31 -8.74
CA CYS A 368 41.77 -36.21 -8.59
C CYS A 368 41.81 -35.77 -7.12
N THR A 369 42.92 -36.05 -6.45
CA THR A 369 43.21 -35.66 -5.07
C THR A 369 43.98 -34.34 -5.09
N ILE A 370 43.38 -33.23 -4.66
CA ILE A 370 44.09 -31.97 -4.43
C ILE A 370 44.45 -31.84 -2.94
N ARG A 371 45.75 -31.83 -2.65
CA ARG A 371 46.35 -31.51 -1.35
C ARG A 371 46.24 -30.01 -1.07
N ARG A 372 45.72 -29.65 0.11
CA ARG A 372 45.92 -28.33 0.73
C ARG A 372 47.37 -28.20 1.23
N ARG A 373 48.02 -27.08 0.93
CA ARG A 373 49.16 -26.55 1.69
C ARG A 373 48.68 -25.36 2.50
N ALA A 374 48.94 -25.41 3.80
CA ALA A 374 48.84 -24.29 4.72
C ALA A 374 50.08 -23.39 4.58
N ARG A 375 49.87 -22.09 4.75
CA ARG A 375 50.76 -21.18 5.45
C ARG A 375 49.90 -20.38 6.42
#